data_AF-A0A8T6TQV8-F1
#
_entry.id   AF-A0A8T6TQV8-F1
#
_cell.length_a   1.000
_cell.length_b   1.000
_cell.length_c   1.000
_cell.angle_alpha   90.00
_cell.angle_beta   90.00
_cell.angle_gamma   90.00
#
_symmetry.space_group_name_H-M   'P 1'
#
loop_
_entity.id
_entity.type
_entity.pdbx_description
1 polymer ?
#
loop_
_entity_poly.entity_id
_entity_poly.type
_entity_poly.pdbx_seq_one_letter_code
_entity_poly.pdbx_strand_id
1 'polypeptide(L)' 'CSEMVIFSDFGKSAKLPEGETVLIEFIPEEPEEYEFTCQMGMLRGRLIVE' A
#
# COMPACT_ATOMS: atom_id res chain seq x y z
N CYS A 1 11.81 8.53 0.14
CA CYS A 1 10.93 7.98 -0.93
C CYS A 1 10.13 6.77 -0.43
N SER A 2 10.77 5.75 0.15
CA SER A 2 10.12 4.58 0.76
C SER A 2 9.52 4.81 2.15
N GLU A 3 9.47 6.05 2.64
CA GLU A 3 9.03 6.39 4.00
C GLU A 3 7.52 6.24 4.23
N MET A 4 6.75 6.08 3.15
CA MET A 4 5.31 5.93 3.20
C MET A 4 4.83 5.04 2.05
N VAL A 5 3.81 4.24 2.33
CA VAL A 5 3.01 3.51 1.35
C VAL A 5 1.58 4.04 1.36
N ILE A 6 0.98 4.12 0.17
CA ILE A 6 -0.37 4.59 -0.09
C ILE A 6 -1.10 3.51 -0.88
N PHE A 7 -2.21 3.04 -0.33
CA PHE A 7 -3.18 2.17 -0.95
C PHE A 7 -4.42 3.01 -1.26
N SER A 8 -4.44 3.65 -2.43
CA SER A 8 -5.46 4.63 -2.81
C SER A 8 -6.85 4.01 -2.86
N ASP A 9 -6.97 2.80 -3.40
CA ASP A 9 -8.24 2.08 -3.53
C ASP A 9 -8.90 1.79 -2.18
N PHE A 10 -8.09 1.60 -1.13
CA PHE A 10 -8.57 1.36 0.24
C PHE A 10 -8.61 2.64 1.09
N GLY A 11 -8.21 3.80 0.54
CA GLY A 11 -8.09 5.05 1.29
C GLY A 11 -7.09 4.97 2.46
N LYS A 12 -6.08 4.10 2.37
CA LYS A 12 -5.11 3.86 3.46
C LYS A 12 -3.73 4.39 3.10
N SER A 13 -3.04 4.92 4.10
CA SER A 13 -1.62 5.21 4.01
C SER A 13 -0.94 4.93 5.34
N ALA A 14 0.32 4.53 5.27
CA ALA A 14 1.10 4.20 6.45
C ALA A 14 2.55 4.67 6.26
N LYS A 15 3.14 5.19 7.34
CA LYS A 15 4.59 5.45 7.38
C LYS A 15 5.32 4.12 7.53
N LEU A 16 6.49 4.03 6.91
CA LEU A 16 7.39 2.87 6.96
C LEU A 16 8.72 3.29 7.61
N PRO A 17 8.81 3.26 8.96
CA PRO A 17 10.08 3.48 9.64
C PRO A 17 11.09 2.40 9.28
N GLU A 18 12.36 2.80 9.21
CA GLU A 18 13.45 1.89 8.82
C GLU A 18 13.63 0.77 9.84
N GLY A 19 13.69 -0.48 9.37
CA GLY A 19 13.90 -1.65 10.22
C GLY A 19 12.66 -2.11 11.00
N GLU A 20 11.51 -1.44 10.82
CA GLU A 20 10.26 -1.76 11.51
C GLU A 20 9.24 -2.39 10.56
N THR A 21 8.50 -3.39 11.07
CA THR A 21 7.36 -3.97 10.35
C THR A 21 6.10 -3.20 10.70
N VAL A 22 5.39 -2.71 9.69
CA VAL A 22 4.14 -1.98 9.85
C VAL A 22 3.00 -2.83 9.33
N LEU A 23 2.05 -3.15 10.21
CA LEU A 23 0.85 -3.90 9.87
C LEU A 23 -0.15 -2.97 9.15
N ILE A 24 -0.61 -3.39 7.97
CA ILE A 24 -1.67 -2.72 7.21
C ILE A 24 -2.78 -3.73 6.99
N GLU A 25 -3.88 -3.58 7.72
CA GLU A 25 -5.07 -4.42 7.55
C GLU A 25 -6.00 -3.78 6.54
N PHE A 26 -6.60 -4.55 5.66
CA PHE A 26 -7.65 -4.11 4.73
C PHE A 26 -8.56 -5.30 4.42
N ILE A 27 -9.79 -5.00 4.00
CA ILE A 27 -10.75 -6.00 3.55
C ILE A 27 -10.97 -5.72 2.07
N PRO A 28 -10.49 -6.58 1.16
CA PRO A 28 -10.79 -6.42 -0.26
C PRO A 28 -12.29 -6.67 -0.48
N GLU A 29 -12.95 -5.75 -1.18
CA GLU A 29 -14.37 -5.91 -1.55
C GLU A 29 -14.53 -6.75 -2.81
N GLU A 30 -13.54 -6.72 -3.71
CA GLU A 30 -13.55 -7.42 -4.99
C GLU A 30 -12.24 -8.19 -5.21
N PRO A 31 -12.28 -9.37 -5.86
CA PRO A 31 -11.07 -10.11 -6.24
C PRO A 31 -10.45 -9.45 -7.48
N GLU A 32 -9.76 -8.33 -7.25
CA GLU A 32 -9.09 -7.54 -8.29
C GLU A 32 -7.63 -7.23 -7.91
N GLU A 33 -6.92 -6.59 -8.84
CA GLU A 33 -5.61 -6.01 -8.66
C GLU A 33 -5.70 -4.56 -8.14
N TYR A 34 -5.12 -4.32 -6.96
CA TYR A 34 -5.07 -3.01 -6.31
C TYR A 34 -3.67 -2.40 -6.40
N GLU A 35 -3.55 -1.14 -6.81
CA GLU A 35 -2.26 -0.46 -6.89
C GLU A 35 -1.89 0.16 -5.54
N PHE A 36 -0.62 0.03 -5.16
CA PHE A 36 -0.04 0.82 -4.08
C PHE A 36 1.20 1.55 -4.54
N THR A 37 1.41 2.74 -3.98
CA THR A 37 2.52 3.61 -4.36
C THR A 37 3.18 4.23 -3.13
N CYS A 38 4.40 4.73 -3.28
CA CYS A 38 4.95 5.65 -2.29
C CYS A 38 4.32 7.05 -2.41
N GLN A 39 4.49 7.89 -1.38
CA GLN A 39 4.00 9.29 -1.37
C GLN A 39 4.43 10.15 -2.57
N MET A 40 5.51 9.77 -3.25
CA MET A 40 6.04 10.49 -4.42
C MET A 40 5.58 9.88 -5.76
N GLY A 41 4.80 8.80 -5.77
CA GLY A 41 4.34 8.12 -6.98
C GLY A 41 5.44 7.42 -7.81
N MET A 42 6.67 7.35 -7.28
CA MET A 42 7.83 6.77 -7.96
C MET A 42 7.90 5.25 -7.79
N LEU A 43 7.84 4.77 -6.54
CA LEU A 43 7.74 3.35 -6.23
C LEU A 43 6.29 2.91 -6.36
N ARG A 44 6.07 1.79 -7.06
CA ARG A 44 4.75 1.23 -7.33
C ARG A 44 4.80 -0.28 -7.17
N GLY A 45 3.71 -0.84 -6.68
CA GLY A 45 3.48 -2.27 -6.62
C GLY A 45 1.99 -2.55 -6.78
N ARG A 46 1.66 -3.83 -6.98
CA ARG A 46 0.30 -4.28 -7.19
C ARG A 46 0.00 -5.44 -6.25
N LEU A 47 -1.18 -5.43 -5.67
CA LEU A 47 -1.71 -6.47 -4.81
C LEU A 47 -2.83 -7.18 -5.55
N ILE A 48 -2.62 -8.45 -5.90
CA ILE A 48 -3.58 -9.27 -6.63
C ILE A 48 -4.36 -10.10 -5.61
N VAL A 49 -5.68 -9.95 -5.59
CA VAL A 49 -6.58 -10.73 -4.73
C VAL A 49 -7.34 -11.73 -5.62
N GLU A 50 -7.29 -13.01 -5.25
CA GLU A 50 -7.97 -14.13 -5.93
C GLU A 50 -9.00 -14.80 -5.03
#